data_AF-A0A076MZN1-F1
#
_entry.id   AF-A0A076MZN1-F1
#
_cell.length_a   1.000
_cell.length_b   1.000
_cell.length_c   1.000
_cell.angle_alpha   90.00
_cell.angle_beta   90.00
_cell.angle_gamma   90.00
#
_symmetry.space_group_name_H-M   'P 1'
#
loop_
_entity.id
_entity.type
_entity.pdbx_description
1 polymer ?
#
loop_
_entity_poly.entity_id
_entity_poly.type
_entity_poly.pdbx_seq_one_letter_code
_entity_poly.pdbx_strand_id
1 'polypeptide(L)'
;MNQPEPLFSSSRAFRVWRYGVEHSELVLRTDDNPDEPVELLFEGVLSMRFDQLWFTGLVVGRAEDQVLQSPTVDIPHLKIELGSTGHAAQVVCRRLTCVGGTSPDGKILWTVTAPRPKSRIAADIPAVEQA
;
A
#
# COMPACT_ATOMS: atom_id res chain seq x y z
N MET A 1 -24.16 -2.94 -2.76
CA MET A 1 -22.92 -2.18 -3.03
C MET A 1 -21.91 -3.17 -3.60
N ASN A 2 -21.42 -2.95 -4.82
CA ASN A 2 -20.41 -3.82 -5.42
C ASN A 2 -19.08 -3.56 -4.71
N GLN A 3 -18.60 -4.53 -3.94
CA GLN A 3 -17.24 -4.47 -3.43
C GLN A 3 -16.29 -4.62 -4.62
N PRO A 4 -15.26 -3.76 -4.75
CA PRO A 4 -14.26 -3.92 -5.78
C PRO A 4 -13.60 -5.30 -5.68
N GLU A 5 -13.23 -5.87 -6.83
CA GLU A 5 -12.57 -7.18 -6.89
C GLU A 5 -11.27 -7.14 -6.04
N PRO A 6 -11.03 -8.15 -5.20
CA PRO A 6 -9.87 -8.15 -4.32
C PRO A 6 -8.58 -8.21 -5.15
N LEU A 7 -7.60 -7.37 -4.79
CA LEU A 7 -6.26 -7.39 -5.38
C LEU A 7 -5.53 -8.71 -5.09
N PHE A 8 -5.81 -9.29 -3.93
CA PHE A 8 -5.20 -10.52 -3.47
C PHE A 8 -6.10 -11.19 -2.44
N SER A 9 -6.14 -12.52 -2.46
CA SER A 9 -6.76 -13.33 -1.41
C SER A 9 -5.88 -14.54 -1.12
N SER A 10 -5.78 -14.90 0.16
CA SER A 10 -5.02 -16.06 0.58
C SER A 10 -5.65 -16.70 1.80
N SER A 11 -5.68 -18.03 1.83
CA SER A 11 -6.07 -18.81 3.01
C SER A 11 -4.97 -18.88 4.07
N ARG A 12 -3.72 -18.51 3.73
CA ARG A 12 -2.58 -18.53 4.66
C ARG A 12 -2.76 -17.45 5.74
N ALA A 13 -2.21 -17.71 6.92
CA ALA A 13 -2.19 -16.74 8.00
C ALA A 13 -1.06 -15.72 7.79
N PHE A 14 -1.39 -14.44 7.77
CA PHE A 14 -0.43 -13.34 7.71
C PHE A 14 -0.31 -12.65 9.06
N ARG A 15 0.87 -12.15 9.38
CA ARG A 15 1.11 -11.30 10.54
C ARG A 15 1.86 -10.04 10.17
N VAL A 16 1.65 -8.96 10.91
CA VAL A 16 2.55 -7.81 10.89
C VAL A 16 3.91 -8.28 11.38
N TRP A 17 4.92 -8.17 10.51
CA TRP A 17 6.27 -8.67 10.76
C TRP A 17 7.22 -7.55 11.16
N ARG A 18 7.22 -6.45 10.41
CA ARG A 18 8.13 -5.32 10.63
C ARG A 18 7.45 -4.00 10.24
N TYR A 19 7.73 -2.95 11.00
CA TYR A 19 7.56 -1.57 10.56
C TYR A 19 8.92 -0.87 10.56
N GLY A 20 9.42 -0.49 9.39
CA GLY A 20 10.66 0.26 9.20
C GLY A 20 10.38 1.75 9.17
N VAL A 21 10.74 2.47 10.25
CA VAL A 21 10.46 3.90 10.40
C VAL A 21 11.17 4.75 9.33
N GLU A 22 12.44 4.43 9.04
CA GLU A 22 13.29 5.23 8.13
C GLU A 22 12.75 5.31 6.70
N HIS A 23 12.08 4.25 6.23
CA HIS A 23 11.51 4.16 4.89
C HIS A 23 9.98 4.19 4.88
N SER A 24 9.37 4.36 6.05
CA SER A 24 7.92 4.22 6.25
C SER A 24 7.40 2.94 5.59
N GLU A 25 8.05 1.82 5.91
CA GLU A 25 7.75 0.51 5.34
C GLU A 25 6.99 -0.35 6.34
N LEU A 26 5.98 -1.07 5.86
CA LEU A 26 5.30 -2.10 6.64
C LEU A 26 5.40 -3.43 5.89
N VAL A 27 5.70 -4.50 6.61
CA VAL A 27 5.73 -5.86 6.07
C VAL A 27 4.70 -6.71 6.79
N LEU A 28 3.79 -7.30 6.03
CA LEU A 28 3.01 -8.45 6.46
C LEU A 28 3.66 -9.71 5.88
N ARG A 29 3.79 -10.77 6.66
CA ARG A 29 4.41 -12.03 6.24
C ARG A 29 3.54 -13.21 6.63
N THR A 30 3.50 -14.24 5.79
CA THR A 30 2.90 -15.54 6.15
C THR A 30 3.60 -16.17 7.35
N ASP A 31 2.85 -16.79 8.25
CA ASP A 31 3.38 -17.38 9.49
C ASP A 31 3.38 -18.92 9.51
N ASP A 32 3.00 -19.56 8.41
CA ASP A 32 2.77 -21.01 8.32
C ASP A 32 3.98 -21.83 7.84
N ASN A 33 4.77 -21.31 6.90
CA ASN A 33 5.99 -21.97 6.41
C ASN A 33 7.14 -20.94 6.34
N PRO A 34 8.17 -21.06 7.21
CA PRO A 34 9.29 -20.14 7.24
C PRO A 34 10.25 -20.28 6.04
N ASP A 35 10.28 -21.43 5.36
CA ASP A 35 11.17 -21.68 4.22
C ASP A 35 10.61 -21.08 2.92
N GLU A 36 9.29 -20.92 2.85
CA GLU A 36 8.58 -20.35 1.69
C GLU A 36 7.59 -19.25 2.13
N PRO A 37 8.10 -18.15 2.69
CA PRO A 37 7.24 -17.06 3.13
C PRO A 37 6.65 -16.34 1.91
N VAL A 38 5.50 -15.70 2.11
CA VAL A 38 4.99 -14.67 1.22
C VAL A 38 4.89 -13.38 2.00
N GLU A 39 5.43 -12.30 1.44
CA GLU A 39 5.39 -10.97 2.03
C GLU A 39 4.50 -10.02 1.24
N LEU A 40 3.74 -9.21 1.98
CA LEU A 40 3.11 -8.00 1.47
C LEU A 40 3.91 -6.82 2.01
N LEU A 41 4.68 -6.19 1.13
CA LEU A 41 5.50 -5.02 1.40
C LEU A 41 4.73 -3.76 1.04
N PHE A 42 4.50 -2.90 2.03
CA PHE A 42 3.91 -1.58 1.86
C PHE A 42 5.01 -0.54 2.01
N GLU A 43 5.16 0.34 1.02
CA GLU A 43 6.19 1.39 1.01
C GLU A 43 5.54 2.78 1.03
N GLY A 44 6.22 3.74 1.67
CA GLY A 44 5.69 5.10 1.84
C GLY A 44 4.36 5.11 2.60
N VAL A 45 4.31 4.33 3.69
CA VAL A 45 3.17 4.21 4.59
C VAL A 45 2.94 5.54 5.30
N LEU A 46 1.81 6.18 4.97
CA LEU A 46 1.37 7.42 5.58
C LEU A 46 0.65 7.17 6.91
N SER A 47 -0.23 6.16 6.93
CA SER A 47 -1.00 5.82 8.11
C SER A 47 -1.43 4.36 8.05
N MET A 48 -1.70 3.81 9.23
CA MET A 48 -2.16 2.45 9.39
C MET A 48 -3.14 2.35 10.55
N ARG A 49 -4.16 1.51 10.38
CA ARG A 49 -5.13 1.19 11.41
C ARG A 49 -5.27 -0.32 11.49
N PHE A 50 -4.85 -0.87 12.61
CA PHE A 50 -4.90 -2.29 12.92
C PHE A 50 -5.72 -2.48 14.18
N ASP A 51 -6.81 -3.25 14.09
CA ASP A 51 -7.48 -3.75 15.28
C ASP A 51 -6.76 -5.02 15.81
N GLN A 52 -6.04 -5.72 14.92
CA GLN A 52 -5.20 -6.89 15.23
C GLN A 52 -3.96 -6.93 14.32
N LEU A 53 -2.93 -7.66 14.76
CA LEU A 53 -1.68 -7.84 14.03
C LEU A 53 -1.60 -9.18 13.26
N TRP A 54 -2.66 -9.98 13.31
CA TRP A 54 -2.78 -11.31 12.70
C TRP A 54 -4.02 -11.40 11.82
N PHE A 55 -3.90 -12.07 10.67
CA PHE A 55 -4.95 -12.20 9.67
C PHE A 55 -5.01 -13.63 9.15
N THR A 56 -6.07 -14.36 9.48
CA THR A 56 -6.34 -15.69 8.93
C THR A 56 -7.35 -15.57 7.80
N GLY A 57 -7.00 -16.07 6.60
CA GLY A 57 -7.86 -15.88 5.41
C GLY A 57 -7.83 -14.43 4.90
N LEU A 58 -6.62 -13.87 4.72
CA LEU A 58 -6.43 -12.49 4.33
C LEU A 58 -7.01 -12.19 2.94
N VAL A 59 -7.84 -11.15 2.86
CA VAL A 59 -8.31 -10.52 1.64
C VAL A 59 -7.79 -9.09 1.57
N VAL A 60 -7.20 -8.72 0.45
CA VAL A 60 -6.64 -7.38 0.22
C VAL A 60 -7.47 -6.70 -0.85
N GLY A 61 -8.11 -5.59 -0.50
CA GLY A 61 -8.87 -4.74 -1.40
C GLY A 61 -8.23 -3.38 -1.58
N ARG A 62 -8.52 -2.73 -2.71
CA ARG A 62 -8.22 -1.32 -2.92
C ARG A 62 -9.51 -0.51 -2.77
N ALA A 63 -9.51 0.41 -1.83
CA ALA A 63 -10.54 1.44 -1.71
C ALA A 63 -10.17 2.66 -2.56
N GLU A 64 -11.01 3.69 -2.53
CA GLU A 64 -10.72 4.96 -3.16
C GLU A 64 -9.41 5.56 -2.62
N ASP A 65 -8.53 5.97 -3.54
CA ASP A 65 -7.23 6.54 -3.23
C ASP A 65 -7.38 7.80 -2.35
N GLN A 66 -6.49 7.95 -1.37
CA GLN A 66 -6.43 9.14 -0.52
C GLN A 66 -5.48 10.18 -1.11
N VAL A 67 -5.94 11.40 -1.36
CA VAL A 67 -5.07 12.47 -1.87
C VAL A 67 -4.64 13.38 -0.73
N LEU A 68 -3.32 13.41 -0.47
CA LEU A 68 -2.74 14.46 0.35
C LEU A 68 -2.62 15.73 -0.47
N GLN A 69 -3.34 16.76 -0.04
CA GLN A 69 -3.31 18.06 -0.69
C GLN A 69 -2.27 18.93 -0.01
N SER A 70 -1.41 19.54 -0.83
CA SER A 70 -0.58 20.68 -0.45
C SER A 70 -0.96 21.88 -1.30
N PRO A 71 -0.52 23.11 -0.96
CA PRO A 71 -0.83 24.29 -1.76
C PRO A 71 -0.40 24.18 -3.23
N THR A 72 0.65 23.40 -3.53
CA THR A 72 1.27 23.33 -4.86
C THR A 72 1.20 21.96 -5.51
N VAL A 73 0.95 20.89 -4.76
CA VAL A 73 1.00 19.50 -5.25
C VAL A 73 -0.08 18.64 -4.59
N ASP A 74 -0.75 17.82 -5.40
CA ASP A 74 -1.56 16.70 -4.95
C ASP A 74 -0.76 15.41 -4.97
N ILE A 75 -0.69 14.73 -3.82
CA ILE A 75 0.08 13.51 -3.62
C ILE A 75 -0.91 12.36 -3.32
N PRO A 76 -1.34 11.59 -4.33
CA PRO A 76 -2.26 10.48 -4.13
C PRO A 76 -1.58 9.34 -3.37
N HIS A 77 -2.33 8.59 -2.58
CA HIS A 77 -1.89 7.40 -1.85
C HIS A 77 -2.91 6.31 -2.07
N LEU A 78 -2.45 5.06 -2.13
CA LEU A 78 -3.31 3.90 -2.13
C LEU A 78 -3.95 3.78 -0.76
N LYS A 79 -5.26 3.52 -0.72
CA LYS A 79 -5.96 3.09 0.49
C LYS A 79 -6.23 1.60 0.36
N ILE A 80 -5.45 0.81 1.09
CA ILE A 80 -5.53 -0.64 1.08
C ILE A 80 -6.34 -1.11 2.28
N GLU A 81 -7.36 -1.93 2.02
CA GLU A 81 -8.18 -2.56 3.04
C GLU A 81 -7.77 -4.03 3.17
N LEU A 82 -7.54 -4.46 4.41
CA LEU A 82 -7.14 -5.80 4.77
C LEU A 82 -8.29 -6.43 5.55
N GLY A 83 -8.97 -7.40 4.95
CA GLY A 83 -10.07 -8.14 5.56
C GLY A 83 -9.61 -9.52 6.02
N SER A 84 -10.13 -9.95 7.17
CA SER A 84 -10.07 -11.34 7.64
C SER A 84 -11.36 -11.65 8.40
N THR A 85 -11.58 -12.91 8.80
CA THR A 85 -12.79 -13.29 9.55
C THR A 85 -12.91 -12.48 10.85
N GLY A 86 -13.90 -11.57 10.87
CA GLY A 86 -14.27 -10.76 12.03
C GLY A 86 -13.46 -9.47 12.23
N HIS A 87 -12.47 -9.16 11.38
CA HIS A 87 -11.56 -8.03 11.61
C HIS A 87 -11.15 -7.37 10.29
N ALA A 88 -11.02 -6.04 10.33
CA ALA A 88 -10.55 -5.24 9.21
C ALA A 88 -9.39 -4.35 9.65
N ALA A 89 -8.45 -4.14 8.74
CA ALA A 89 -7.38 -3.19 8.91
C ALA A 89 -7.24 -2.34 7.65
N GLN A 90 -6.53 -1.22 7.78
CA GLN A 90 -6.32 -0.29 6.69
C GLN A 90 -4.89 0.20 6.69
N VAL A 91 -4.31 0.28 5.49
CA VAL A 91 -2.99 0.86 5.28
C VAL A 91 -3.08 1.89 4.15
N VAL A 92 -2.61 3.10 4.42
CA VAL A 92 -2.47 4.16 3.41
C VAL A 92 -1.01 4.23 3.03
N CYS A 93 -0.67 3.93 1.78
CA CYS A 93 0.71 3.82 1.32
C CYS A 93 0.91 4.33 -0.12
N ARG A 94 2.16 4.44 -0.56
CA ARG A 94 2.50 4.82 -1.94
C ARG A 94 2.58 3.60 -2.87
N ARG A 95 2.94 2.44 -2.34
CA ARG A 95 3.05 1.19 -3.08
C ARG A 95 2.76 0.00 -2.19
N LEU A 96 2.17 -1.03 -2.80
CA LEU A 96 2.02 -2.37 -2.23
C LEU A 96 2.61 -3.38 -3.22
N THR A 97 3.50 -4.23 -2.74
CA THR A 97 4.14 -5.30 -3.51
C THR A 97 3.97 -6.63 -2.80
N CYS A 98 3.57 -7.66 -3.55
CA CYS A 98 3.56 -9.04 -3.08
C CYS A 98 4.82 -9.75 -3.53
N VAL A 99 5.52 -10.37 -2.60
CA VAL A 99 6.81 -11.04 -2.78
C VAL A 99 6.67 -12.50 -2.36
N GLY A 100 7.03 -13.42 -3.27
CA GLY A 100 7.28 -14.82 -2.92
C GLY A 100 8.70 -14.96 -2.40
N GLY A 101 8.86 -15.35 -1.14
CA GLY A 101 10.07 -15.19 -0.35
C GLY A 101 10.04 -13.90 0.48
N THR A 102 11.23 -13.40 0.84
CA THR A 102 11.39 -12.18 1.64
C THR A 102 12.06 -11.08 0.83
N SER A 103 11.57 -9.85 0.95
CA SER A 103 12.24 -8.66 0.40
C SER A 103 13.63 -8.46 1.06
N PRO A 104 14.65 -8.01 0.31
CA PRO A 104 14.63 -7.59 -1.10
C PRO A 104 14.89 -8.71 -2.11
N ASP A 105 15.29 -9.89 -1.67
CA ASP A 105 15.79 -10.97 -2.54
C ASP A 105 14.68 -11.87 -3.14
N GLY A 106 13.48 -11.79 -2.59
CA GLY A 106 12.33 -12.57 -3.02
C GLY A 106 11.81 -12.19 -4.40
N LYS A 107 11.03 -13.10 -5.00
CA LYS A 107 10.42 -12.90 -6.32
C LYS A 107 9.19 -12.00 -6.20
N ILE A 108 9.19 -10.86 -6.88
CA ILE A 108 8.00 -10.02 -7.02
C ILE A 108 6.92 -10.79 -7.79
N LEU A 109 5.78 -11.02 -7.14
CA LEU A 109 4.62 -11.67 -7.73
C LEU A 109 3.73 -10.63 -8.42
N TRP A 110 3.50 -9.49 -7.76
CA TRP A 110 2.78 -8.35 -8.33
C TRP A 110 3.03 -7.07 -7.52
N THR A 111 2.74 -5.92 -8.13
CA THR A 111 2.86 -4.59 -7.51
C THR A 111 1.71 -3.69 -7.92
N VAL A 112 1.18 -2.92 -6.98
CA VAL A 112 0.27 -1.79 -7.22
C VAL A 112 0.91 -0.52 -6.68
N THR A 113 0.91 0.56 -7.47
CA THR A 113 1.51 1.85 -7.08
C THR A 113 0.47 2.96 -7.20
N ALA A 114 0.50 3.90 -6.26
CA ALA A 114 -0.30 5.13 -6.33
C ALA A 114 0.04 5.92 -7.61
N PRO A 115 -0.90 6.70 -8.16
CA PRO A 115 -0.60 7.59 -9.28
C PRO A 115 0.55 8.56 -8.96
N ARG A 116 1.11 9.15 -10.03
CA ARG A 116 2.12 10.20 -9.86
C ARG A 116 1.49 11.46 -9.23
N PRO A 117 2.23 12.17 -8.36
CA PRO A 117 1.80 13.46 -7.86
C PRO A 117 1.50 14.43 -9.01
N LYS A 118 0.50 15.28 -8.82
CA LYS A 118 0.09 16.29 -9.82
C LYS A 118 0.41 17.68 -9.27
N SER A 119 1.14 18.48 -10.04
CA SER A 119 1.34 19.89 -9.71
C SER A 119 0.02 20.67 -9.89
N ARG A 120 -0.26 21.57 -8.95
CA ARG A 120 -1.34 22.56 -9.01
C ARG A 120 -0.88 23.92 -9.49
N ILE A 121 0.43 24.11 -9.72
CA ILE A 121 0.95 25.31 -10.35
C ILE A 121 0.48 25.26 -11.81
N ALA A 122 -0.64 25.92 -12.09
CA ALA A 122 -0.96 26.34 -13.44
C ALA A 122 0.22 27.14 -13.95
N ALA A 123 0.73 26.79 -15.13
CA ALA A 123 1.80 27.53 -15.77
C ALA A 123 1.28 28.90 -16.25
N ASP A 124 1.01 29.81 -15.32
CA ASP A 124 1.01 31.25 -15.61
C ASP A 124 2.47 31.72 -15.62
N ILE A 125 3.21 31.31 -16.65
CA ILE A 125 4.40 32.03 -17.05
C ILE A 125 3.88 33.09 -18.02
N PRO A 126 3.77 34.38 -17.64
CA PRO A 126 3.46 35.41 -18.61
C PRO A 126 4.55 35.40 -19.68
N ALA A 127 4.15 35.25 -20.94
CA ALA A 127 5.05 35.39 -22.08
C ALA A 127 5.69 36.78 -21.99
N VAL A 128 6.99 36.81 -21.72
CA VAL A 128 7.77 38.04 -21.86
C VAL A 128 7.86 38.33 -23.35
N GLU A 129 7.08 39.29 -23.83
CA GLU A 129 7.27 39.90 -25.14
C GLU A 129 8.70 40.46 -25.18
N GLN A 130 9.52 39.92 -26.08
CA GLN A 130 10.83 40.51 -26.37
C GLN A 130 10.61 41.80 -27.16
N ALA A 131 11.11 42.91 -26.60
CA ALA A 131 11.18 44.22 -27.24
C ALA A 131 12.29 44.30 -28.29
#